data_AF-A0A956UCS7-F1
#
_entry.id   AF-A0A956UCS7-F1
#
_cell.length_a   1.000
_cell.length_b   1.000
_cell.length_c   1.000
_cell.angle_alpha   90.00
_cell.angle_beta   90.00
_cell.angle_gamma   90.00
#
_symmetry.space_group_name_H-M   'P 1'
#
loop_
_entity.id
_entity.type
_entity.pdbx_description
1 polymer ?
#
loop_
_entity_poly.entity_id
_entity_poly.type
_entity_poly.pdbx_seq_one_letter_code
_entity_poly.pdbx_strand_id
1 'polypeptide(L)'
;MKAKFSVSGILTAKDGYGIERIETPMLLVTKFAGMNLSRDYTDLEAATGDALNRALHKNSFTGDLGEHVVVKTPEGCLQERILLVGLGRAQQFSCAGVRELIKTAVNAAVRRKISRISVPVVPNRTTRGNLTLSSTAYIMRCVASDVLEKKKGNGELEIEFVASPQAKRHLLAGLQRQRRKTA
;
A
#
# COMPACT_ATOMS: atom_id res chain seq x y z
N MET A 1 9.76 -12.64 12.21
CA MET A 1 10.28 -11.95 11.00
C MET A 1 10.56 -10.50 11.33
N LYS A 2 11.42 -9.79 10.58
CA LYS A 2 11.72 -8.36 10.78
C LYS A 2 11.07 -7.50 9.70
N ALA A 3 10.70 -6.28 10.07
CA ALA A 3 10.18 -5.28 9.15
C ALA A 3 11.31 -4.31 8.75
N LYS A 4 11.51 -4.09 7.45
CA LYS A 4 12.39 -3.05 6.91
C LYS A 4 11.53 -1.99 6.21
N PHE A 5 11.92 -0.73 6.32
CA PHE A 5 11.19 0.38 5.72
C PHE A 5 12.11 1.23 4.87
N SER A 6 11.63 1.62 3.69
CA SER A 6 12.34 2.48 2.75
C SER A 6 11.39 3.51 2.14
N VAL A 7 11.94 4.58 1.57
CA VAL A 7 11.14 5.63 0.90
C VAL A 7 11.81 6.04 -0.41
N SER A 8 11.11 5.80 -1.51
CA SER A 8 11.52 6.14 -2.88
C SER A 8 10.76 7.37 -3.36
N GLY A 9 11.48 8.34 -3.93
CA GLY A 9 10.94 9.65 -4.33
C GLY A 9 10.67 9.76 -5.82
N ILE A 10 10.18 8.69 -6.45
CA ILE A 10 10.15 8.57 -7.92
C ILE A 10 8.80 8.94 -8.56
N LEU A 11 7.73 9.15 -7.77
CA LEU A 11 6.44 9.55 -8.35
C LEU A 11 6.48 11.02 -8.78
N THR A 12 6.03 11.31 -10.00
CA THR A 12 5.95 12.68 -10.54
C THR A 12 4.57 12.88 -11.13
N ALA A 13 3.99 14.08 -11.08
CA ALA A 13 2.63 14.32 -11.60
C ALA A 13 2.60 14.80 -13.07
N LYS A 14 3.74 14.81 -13.76
CA LYS A 14 3.89 15.55 -15.02
C LYS A 14 3.20 14.86 -16.20
N ASP A 15 3.14 13.51 -16.20
CA ASP A 15 2.57 12.67 -17.27
C ASP A 15 1.91 11.40 -16.71
N GLY A 16 1.12 11.54 -15.64
CA GLY A 16 0.68 10.42 -14.79
C GLY A 16 1.65 10.20 -13.62
N TYR A 17 1.21 9.51 -12.55
CA TYR A 17 2.00 9.41 -11.30
C TYR A 17 3.23 8.49 -11.41
N GLY A 18 3.35 7.68 -12.47
CA GLY A 18 4.46 6.74 -12.67
C GLY A 18 4.35 5.46 -11.83
N ILE A 19 3.13 5.07 -11.44
CA ILE A 19 2.89 3.88 -10.61
C ILE A 19 3.24 2.60 -11.39
N GLU A 20 2.97 2.60 -12.69
CA GLU A 20 3.29 1.53 -13.63
C GLU A 20 4.80 1.25 -13.74
N ARG A 21 5.65 2.23 -13.37
CA ARG A 21 7.12 2.13 -13.41
C ARG A 21 7.74 1.54 -12.15
N ILE A 22 6.93 1.22 -11.14
CA ILE A 22 7.41 0.69 -9.86
C ILE A 22 7.74 -0.79 -10.04
N GLU A 23 9.03 -1.14 -10.07
CA GLU A 23 9.48 -2.53 -10.05
C GLU A 23 9.34 -3.13 -8.66
N THR A 24 8.46 -4.12 -8.49
CA THR A 24 8.19 -4.69 -7.17
C THR A 24 7.57 -6.08 -7.21
N PRO A 25 7.94 -6.97 -6.26
CA PRO A 25 7.27 -8.25 -6.09
C PRO A 25 5.77 -8.12 -5.74
N MET A 26 5.37 -7.04 -5.06
CA MET A 26 3.98 -6.77 -4.74
C MET A 26 3.70 -5.26 -4.64
N LEU A 27 2.83 -4.77 -5.53
CA LEU A 27 2.33 -3.40 -5.49
C LEU A 27 1.04 -3.35 -4.67
N LEU A 28 0.92 -2.40 -3.74
CA LEU A 28 -0.32 -2.13 -3.03
C LEU A 28 -1.18 -1.12 -3.80
N VAL A 29 -2.41 -1.51 -4.10
CA VAL A 29 -3.45 -0.66 -4.70
C VAL A 29 -4.61 -0.55 -3.71
N THR A 30 -5.19 0.64 -3.58
CA THR A 30 -6.28 0.87 -2.63
C THR A 30 -7.50 1.49 -3.29
N LYS A 31 -8.68 1.13 -2.77
CA LYS A 31 -9.98 1.59 -3.26
C LYS A 31 -10.94 1.80 -2.07
N PHE A 32 -11.66 2.91 -2.09
CA PHE A 32 -12.76 3.14 -1.15
C PHE A 32 -14.05 2.47 -1.63
N ALA A 33 -14.88 2.04 -0.69
CA ALA A 33 -16.21 1.51 -0.95
C ALA A 33 -17.06 2.53 -1.73
N GLY A 34 -17.78 2.05 -2.75
CA GLY A 34 -18.64 2.89 -3.60
C GLY A 34 -17.90 3.84 -4.55
N MET A 35 -16.57 3.79 -4.61
CA MET A 35 -15.76 4.58 -5.55
C MET A 35 -15.10 3.67 -6.60
N ASN A 36 -14.92 4.16 -7.83
CA ASN A 36 -14.09 3.50 -8.83
C ASN A 36 -12.60 3.55 -8.43
N LEU A 37 -11.76 2.72 -9.06
CA LEU A 37 -10.31 2.94 -9.01
C LEU A 37 -10.00 4.34 -9.54
N SER A 38 -9.04 5.02 -8.90
CA SER A 38 -8.62 6.34 -9.37
C SER A 38 -8.03 6.26 -10.77
N ARG A 39 -8.14 7.35 -11.50
CA ARG A 39 -7.49 7.55 -12.80
C ARG A 39 -5.96 7.45 -12.70
N ASP A 40 -5.39 7.61 -11.51
CA ASP A 40 -3.95 7.42 -11.23
C ASP A 40 -3.47 6.00 -11.54
N TYR A 41 -4.38 5.02 -11.65
CA TYR A 41 -4.07 3.64 -11.98
C TYR A 41 -4.37 3.28 -13.45
N THR A 42 -4.75 4.25 -14.29
CA THR A 42 -5.03 3.99 -15.71
C THR A 42 -3.81 3.42 -16.43
N ASP A 43 -2.65 4.02 -16.22
CA ASP A 43 -1.40 3.57 -16.84
C ASP A 43 -0.97 2.19 -16.30
N LEU A 44 -1.25 1.93 -15.02
CA LEU A 44 -1.02 0.62 -14.40
C LEU A 44 -1.94 -0.45 -14.99
N GLU A 45 -3.21 -0.12 -15.24
CA GLU A 45 -4.15 -1.03 -15.90
C GLU A 45 -3.70 -1.36 -17.32
N ALA A 46 -3.31 -0.35 -18.11
CA ALA A 46 -2.77 -0.57 -19.45
C ALA A 46 -1.50 -1.45 -19.41
N ALA A 47 -0.56 -1.15 -18.50
CA ALA A 47 0.70 -1.89 -18.37
C ALA A 47 0.53 -3.33 -17.88
N THR A 48 -0.57 -3.63 -17.19
CA THR A 48 -0.87 -4.97 -16.66
C THR A 48 -1.92 -5.71 -17.49
N GLY A 49 -2.31 -5.11 -18.63
CA GLY A 49 -3.31 -5.64 -19.54
C GLY A 49 -4.66 -5.85 -18.86
N ASP A 50 -5.20 -4.84 -18.15
CA ASP A 50 -6.48 -4.84 -17.43
C ASP A 50 -6.59 -5.86 -16.29
N ALA A 51 -5.48 -6.18 -15.63
CA ALA A 51 -5.47 -7.17 -14.56
C ALA A 51 -6.30 -6.75 -13.34
N LEU A 52 -6.32 -5.46 -12.94
CA LEU A 52 -7.12 -5.04 -11.79
C LEU A 52 -8.59 -4.97 -12.13
N ASN A 53 -8.97 -4.45 -13.29
CA ASN A 53 -10.37 -4.41 -13.72
C ASN A 53 -10.96 -5.82 -13.78
N ARG A 54 -10.26 -6.78 -14.39
CA ARG A 54 -10.70 -8.19 -14.35
C ARG A 54 -10.83 -8.71 -12.93
N ALA A 55 -9.89 -8.38 -12.04
CA ALA A 55 -9.96 -8.83 -10.65
C ALA A 55 -11.11 -8.16 -9.88
N LEU A 56 -11.37 -6.88 -10.10
CA LEU A 56 -12.50 -6.16 -9.52
C LEU A 56 -13.83 -6.81 -9.89
N HIS A 57 -14.05 -7.05 -11.18
CA HIS A 57 -15.28 -7.66 -11.68
C HIS A 57 -15.42 -9.12 -11.22
N LYS A 58 -14.37 -9.93 -11.37
CA LYS A 58 -14.42 -11.36 -11.01
C LYS A 58 -14.70 -11.59 -9.53
N ASN A 59 -14.17 -10.73 -8.66
CA ASN A 59 -14.31 -10.88 -7.21
C ASN A 59 -15.45 -10.03 -6.63
N SER A 60 -16.25 -9.35 -7.47
CA SER A 60 -17.27 -8.39 -7.03
C SER A 60 -16.72 -7.38 -6.02
N PHE A 61 -15.49 -6.91 -6.25
CA PHE A 61 -14.74 -6.15 -5.26
C PHE A 61 -15.37 -4.79 -5.00
N THR A 62 -15.82 -4.56 -3.78
CA THR A 62 -16.61 -3.36 -3.44
C THR A 62 -15.75 -2.22 -2.91
N GLY A 63 -14.63 -2.53 -2.26
CA GLY A 63 -13.78 -1.59 -1.51
C GLY A 63 -14.09 -1.56 -0.02
N ASP A 64 -14.77 -2.58 0.51
CA ASP A 64 -15.11 -2.68 1.93
C ASP A 64 -13.86 -2.83 2.81
N LEU A 65 -13.96 -2.42 4.08
CA LEU A 65 -12.81 -2.39 4.97
C LEU A 65 -12.27 -3.82 5.20
N GLY A 66 -11.00 -4.04 4.85
CA GLY A 66 -10.34 -5.35 5.00
C GLY A 66 -10.59 -6.33 3.85
N GLU A 67 -11.48 -5.99 2.91
CA GLU A 67 -11.63 -6.70 1.64
C GLU A 67 -10.31 -6.61 0.87
N HIS A 68 -9.83 -7.75 0.34
CA HIS A 68 -8.59 -7.74 -0.45
C HIS A 68 -8.55 -8.86 -1.48
N VAL A 69 -7.86 -8.59 -2.58
CA VAL A 69 -7.55 -9.58 -3.61
C VAL A 69 -6.09 -9.42 -4.03
N VAL A 70 -5.41 -10.54 -4.27
CA VAL A 70 -4.07 -10.54 -4.85
C VAL A 70 -4.17 -11.03 -6.28
N VAL A 71 -3.72 -10.20 -7.20
CA VAL A 71 -3.69 -10.44 -8.63
C VAL A 71 -2.27 -10.78 -9.02
N LYS A 72 -2.07 -11.90 -9.72
CA LYS A 72 -0.81 -12.17 -10.42
C LYS A 72 -0.87 -11.43 -11.75
N THR A 73 0.13 -10.61 -12.03
CA THR A 73 0.25 -9.89 -13.30
C THR A 73 0.74 -10.82 -14.41
N PRO A 74 0.52 -10.47 -15.68
CA PRO A 74 1.18 -11.13 -16.81
C PRO A 74 2.70 -11.13 -16.70
N GLU A 75 3.33 -12.10 -17.36
CA GLU A 75 4.79 -12.13 -17.47
C GLU A 75 5.33 -10.88 -18.20
N GLY A 76 6.47 -10.35 -17.75
CA GLY A 76 7.05 -9.12 -18.28
C GLY A 76 6.57 -7.82 -17.62
N CYS A 77 5.56 -7.86 -16.75
CA CYS A 77 5.17 -6.70 -15.96
C CYS A 77 6.18 -6.40 -14.83
N LEU A 78 6.45 -5.11 -14.57
CA LEU A 78 7.35 -4.66 -13.50
C LEU A 78 6.84 -5.00 -12.09
N GLN A 79 5.52 -5.09 -11.92
CA GLN A 79 4.91 -5.57 -10.69
C GLN A 79 4.60 -7.05 -10.88
N GLU A 80 5.15 -7.96 -10.07
CA GLU A 80 4.85 -9.40 -10.18
C GLU A 80 3.46 -9.75 -9.63
N ARG A 81 2.99 -8.95 -8.66
CA ARG A 81 1.67 -9.05 -8.03
C ARG A 81 1.13 -7.69 -7.71
N ILE A 82 -0.18 -7.58 -7.75
CA ILE A 82 -0.89 -6.42 -7.23
C ILE A 82 -1.81 -6.90 -6.13
N LEU A 83 -1.61 -6.34 -4.94
CA LEU A 83 -2.52 -6.50 -3.82
C LEU A 83 -3.48 -5.31 -3.83
N LEU A 84 -4.75 -5.59 -4.10
CA LEU A 84 -5.82 -4.62 -3.96
C LEU A 84 -6.43 -4.73 -2.55
N VAL A 85 -6.55 -3.63 -1.83
CA VAL A 85 -7.17 -3.58 -0.50
C VAL A 85 -8.25 -2.49 -0.43
N GLY A 86 -9.38 -2.86 0.17
CA GLY A 86 -10.52 -1.99 0.42
C GLY A 86 -10.31 -1.17 1.68
N LEU A 87 -10.58 0.13 1.58
CA LEU A 87 -10.41 1.09 2.66
C LEU A 87 -11.72 1.36 3.43
N GLY A 88 -12.82 0.72 3.05
CA GLY A 88 -14.16 1.01 3.55
C GLY A 88 -14.69 2.33 3.00
N ARG A 89 -15.67 2.94 3.70
CA ARG A 89 -16.25 4.22 3.29
C ARG A 89 -15.28 5.37 3.54
N ALA A 90 -15.14 6.27 2.57
CA ALA A 90 -14.19 7.38 2.65
C ALA A 90 -14.40 8.29 3.88
N GLN A 91 -15.65 8.50 4.31
CA GLN A 91 -15.97 9.33 5.48
C GLN A 91 -15.58 8.67 6.82
N GLN A 92 -15.36 7.36 6.82
CA GLN A 92 -14.99 6.58 8.00
C GLN A 92 -13.48 6.26 8.05
N PHE A 93 -12.72 6.74 7.05
CA PHE A 93 -11.30 6.50 7.00
C PHE A 93 -10.59 7.14 8.20
N SER A 94 -9.84 6.33 8.93
CA SER A 94 -9.32 6.68 10.25
C SER A 94 -8.02 5.93 10.53
N CYS A 95 -7.41 6.19 11.69
CA CYS A 95 -6.27 5.42 12.19
C CYS A 95 -6.55 3.90 12.13
N ALA A 96 -7.76 3.47 12.52
CA ALA A 96 -8.15 2.06 12.48
C ALA A 96 -8.10 1.50 11.05
N GLY A 97 -8.56 2.28 10.06
CA GLY A 97 -8.47 1.92 8.64
C GLY A 97 -7.03 1.73 8.16
N VAL A 98 -6.11 2.62 8.56
CA VAL A 98 -4.67 2.48 8.25
C VAL A 98 -4.08 1.23 8.89
N ARG A 99 -4.47 0.92 10.14
CA ARG A 99 -4.01 -0.29 10.85
C ARG A 99 -4.48 -1.56 10.14
N GLU A 100 -5.74 -1.60 9.70
CA GLU A 100 -6.28 -2.77 9.00
C GLU A 100 -5.69 -2.92 7.60
N LEU A 101 -5.48 -1.81 6.88
CA LEU A 101 -4.79 -1.80 5.58
C LEU A 101 -3.42 -2.47 5.65
N ILE A 102 -2.55 -2.01 6.57
CA ILE A 102 -1.19 -2.52 6.65
C ILE A 102 -1.13 -3.95 7.21
N LYS A 103 -2.01 -4.28 8.15
CA LYS A 103 -2.14 -5.65 8.67
C LYS A 103 -2.54 -6.62 7.56
N THR A 104 -3.50 -6.22 6.73
CA THR A 104 -3.94 -6.99 5.55
C THR A 104 -2.78 -7.17 4.58
N ALA A 105 -2.07 -6.09 4.25
CA ALA A 105 -0.95 -6.13 3.31
C ALA A 105 0.20 -7.02 3.78
N VAL A 106 0.63 -6.87 5.04
CA VAL A 106 1.69 -7.70 5.62
C VAL A 106 1.29 -9.17 5.64
N ASN A 107 0.06 -9.50 6.07
CA ASN A 107 -0.40 -10.89 6.08
C ASN A 107 -0.46 -11.49 4.67
N ALA A 108 -0.91 -10.72 3.68
CA ALA A 108 -0.99 -11.16 2.29
C ALA A 108 0.40 -11.43 1.69
N ALA A 109 1.39 -10.58 2.00
CA ALA A 109 2.77 -10.73 1.58
C ALA A 109 3.46 -11.93 2.26
N VAL A 110 3.34 -12.04 3.58
CA VAL A 110 3.94 -13.16 4.36
C VAL A 110 3.38 -14.50 3.90
N ARG A 111 2.06 -14.62 3.70
CA ARG A 111 1.42 -15.85 3.20
C ARG A 111 1.99 -16.30 1.85
N ARG A 112 2.47 -15.36 1.04
CA ARG A 112 2.99 -15.58 -0.31
C ARG A 112 4.52 -15.54 -0.39
N LYS A 113 5.21 -15.44 0.76
CA LYS A 113 6.68 -15.34 0.86
C LYS A 113 7.26 -14.18 0.03
N ILE A 114 6.54 -13.07 -0.01
CA ILE A 114 6.96 -11.85 -0.71
C ILE A 114 8.02 -11.13 0.11
N SER A 115 9.09 -10.64 -0.54
CA SER A 115 10.20 -9.93 0.09
C SER A 115 9.96 -8.43 0.25
N ARG A 116 9.18 -7.82 -0.65
CA ARG A 116 8.91 -6.37 -0.65
C ARG A 116 7.46 -6.06 -1.07
N ILE A 117 6.84 -5.12 -0.34
CA ILE A 117 5.59 -4.45 -0.72
C ILE A 117 5.94 -3.00 -1.04
N SER A 118 5.58 -2.54 -2.24
CA SER A 118 5.68 -1.11 -2.57
C SER A 118 4.30 -0.45 -2.43
N VAL A 119 4.27 0.65 -1.67
CA VAL A 119 3.07 1.42 -1.32
C VAL A 119 3.12 2.77 -2.01
N PRO A 120 2.39 2.96 -3.13
CA PRO A 120 2.25 4.25 -3.76
C PRO A 120 1.53 5.25 -2.84
N VAL A 121 2.22 6.33 -2.50
CA VAL A 121 1.68 7.47 -1.76
C VAL A 121 1.34 8.56 -2.75
N VAL A 122 0.15 8.43 -3.33
CA VAL A 122 -0.42 9.46 -4.21
C VAL A 122 -1.08 10.58 -3.38
N PRO A 123 -0.86 11.86 -3.75
CA PRO A 123 -1.48 12.99 -3.08
C PRO A 123 -3.01 12.86 -2.97
N ASN A 124 -3.59 13.42 -1.91
CA ASN A 124 -5.05 13.53 -1.69
C ASN A 124 -5.86 12.24 -1.52
N ARG A 125 -5.26 11.04 -1.58
CA ARG A 125 -5.98 9.77 -1.32
C ARG A 125 -5.89 9.28 0.12
N THR A 126 -4.77 9.58 0.79
CA THR A 126 -4.51 9.13 2.17
C THR A 126 -4.71 10.21 3.23
N THR A 127 -5.08 11.43 2.81
CA THR A 127 -5.17 12.63 3.67
C THR A 127 -6.61 13.14 3.85
N ARG A 128 -7.63 12.31 3.58
CA ARG A 128 -9.00 12.63 4.01
C ARG A 128 -9.15 12.23 5.48
N GLY A 129 -9.59 13.17 6.32
CA GLY A 129 -9.50 13.07 7.78
C GLY A 129 -8.12 13.52 8.29
N ASN A 130 -8.02 13.82 9.58
CA ASN A 130 -6.87 14.47 10.24
C ASN A 130 -5.53 13.67 10.23
N LEU A 131 -5.30 12.77 9.26
CA LEU A 131 -4.11 11.95 9.11
C LEU A 131 -3.09 12.58 8.16
N THR A 132 -1.94 12.93 8.72
CA THR A 132 -0.79 13.39 7.93
C THR A 132 0.01 12.20 7.38
N LEU A 133 0.77 12.41 6.31
CA LEU A 133 1.67 11.39 5.75
C LEU A 133 2.64 10.82 6.80
N SER A 134 3.14 11.67 7.70
CA SER A 134 3.99 11.24 8.81
C SER A 134 3.25 10.34 9.80
N SER A 135 1.99 10.65 10.10
CA SER A 135 1.17 9.83 11.00
C SER A 135 0.83 8.48 10.37
N THR A 136 0.49 8.47 9.08
CA THR A 136 0.24 7.24 8.32
C THR A 136 1.49 6.34 8.29
N ALA A 137 2.66 6.88 7.91
CA ALA A 137 3.91 6.12 7.89
C ALA A 137 4.26 5.57 9.28
N TYR A 138 4.08 6.37 10.34
CA TYR A 138 4.29 5.94 11.72
C TYR A 138 3.37 4.77 12.12
N ILE A 139 2.07 4.88 11.85
CA ILE A 139 1.08 3.83 12.16
C ILE A 139 1.43 2.55 11.40
N MET A 140 1.69 2.67 10.09
CA MET A 140 2.05 1.54 9.24
C MET A 140 3.29 0.84 9.75
N ARG A 141 4.33 1.60 10.12
CA ARG A 141 5.55 1.05 10.71
C ARG A 141 5.26 0.26 11.98
N CYS A 142 4.54 0.86 12.93
CA CYS A 142 4.25 0.24 14.21
C CYS A 142 3.47 -1.08 14.03
N VAL A 143 2.40 -1.06 13.24
CA VAL A 143 1.56 -2.24 13.04
C VAL A 143 2.29 -3.33 12.25
N ALA A 144 3.02 -2.97 11.19
CA ALA A 144 3.78 -3.94 10.42
C ALA A 144 4.84 -4.65 11.27
N SER A 145 5.58 -3.91 12.09
CA SER A 145 6.53 -4.47 13.05
C SER A 145 5.83 -5.43 14.02
N ASP A 146 4.71 -5.02 14.64
CA ASP A 146 3.99 -5.88 15.58
C ASP A 146 3.48 -7.18 14.95
N VAL A 147 2.97 -7.09 13.72
CA VAL A 147 2.47 -8.26 12.98
C VAL A 147 3.63 -9.20 12.65
N LEU A 148 4.77 -8.68 12.19
CA LEU A 148 5.91 -9.49 11.78
C LEU A 148 6.69 -10.09 12.97
N GLU A 149 6.76 -9.39 14.09
CA GLU A 149 7.36 -9.89 15.35
C GLU A 149 6.59 -11.11 15.88
N LYS A 150 5.25 -11.07 15.79
CA LYS A 150 4.38 -12.19 16.19
C LYS A 150 4.47 -13.40 15.25
N LYS A 151 5.01 -13.25 14.03
CA LYS A 151 5.16 -14.36 13.09
C LYS A 151 6.47 -15.08 13.35
N LYS A 152 6.37 -16.35 13.78
CA LYS A 152 7.50 -17.29 13.89
C LYS A 152 8.07 -17.52 12.48
N GLY A 153 9.30 -17.05 12.25
CA GLY A 153 9.97 -17.18 10.97
C GLY A 153 11.21 -16.30 10.86
N ASN A 154 12.25 -16.85 10.23
CA ASN A 154 13.46 -16.14 9.84
C ASN A 154 13.21 -15.51 8.47
N GLY A 155 13.27 -14.18 8.41
CA GLY A 155 13.00 -13.44 7.18
C GLY A 155 12.74 -11.96 7.46
N GLU A 156 12.94 -11.17 6.42
CA GLU A 156 12.68 -9.73 6.41
C GLU A 156 11.61 -9.43 5.35
N LEU A 157 10.68 -8.54 5.68
CA LEU A 157 9.74 -7.96 4.72
C LEU A 157 10.02 -6.46 4.62
N GLU A 158 10.36 -6.01 3.42
CA GLU A 158 10.51 -4.59 3.11
C GLU A 158 9.15 -3.96 2.77
N ILE A 159 8.85 -2.83 3.41
CA ILE A 159 7.73 -1.97 3.08
C ILE A 159 8.30 -0.67 2.54
N GLU A 160 8.25 -0.53 1.23
CA GLU A 160 8.73 0.64 0.50
C GLU A 160 7.58 1.62 0.31
N PHE A 161 7.73 2.86 0.77
CA PHE A 161 6.84 3.94 0.38
C PHE A 161 7.34 4.59 -0.90
N VAL A 162 6.56 4.52 -1.96
CA VAL A 162 6.88 5.16 -3.23
C VAL A 162 6.07 6.44 -3.33
N ALA A 163 6.72 7.59 -3.30
CA ALA A 163 6.07 8.88 -3.18
C ALA A 163 6.72 9.92 -4.09
N SER A 164 6.15 11.12 -4.12
CA SER A 164 6.83 12.25 -4.75
C SER A 164 8.06 12.69 -3.95
N PRO A 165 9.05 13.35 -4.59
CA PRO A 165 10.20 13.92 -3.89
C PRO A 165 9.81 14.79 -2.69
N GLN A 166 8.74 15.57 -2.83
CA GLN A 166 8.25 16.47 -1.78
C GLN A 166 7.64 15.71 -0.59
N ALA A 167 6.95 14.59 -0.85
CA ALA A 167 6.32 13.76 0.17
C ALA A 167 7.33 12.92 0.98
N LYS A 168 8.50 12.61 0.39
CA LYS A 168 9.55 11.78 1.00
C LYS A 168 9.94 12.21 2.41
N ARG A 169 10.14 13.52 2.65
CA ARG A 169 10.53 14.05 3.96
C ARG A 169 9.49 13.76 5.05
N HIS A 170 8.20 13.84 4.70
CA HIS A 170 7.11 13.63 5.65
C HIS A 170 6.99 12.15 6.04
N LEU A 171 7.19 11.25 5.07
CA LEU A 171 7.19 9.81 5.31
C LEU A 171 8.38 9.40 6.18
N LEU A 172 9.59 9.88 5.86
CA LEU A 172 10.79 9.62 6.66
C LEU A 172 10.63 10.11 8.11
N ALA A 173 10.10 11.32 8.31
CA ALA A 173 9.81 11.83 9.65
C ALA A 173 8.85 10.93 10.43
N GLY A 174 7.84 10.35 9.76
CA GLY A 174 6.93 9.36 10.36
C GLY A 174 7.63 8.05 10.75
N LEU A 175 8.50 7.53 9.87
CA LEU A 175 9.25 6.30 10.09
C LEU A 175 10.30 6.42 11.20
N GLN A 176 10.87 7.61 11.41
CA GLN A 176 11.88 7.88 12.42
C GLN A 176 11.29 8.19 13.81
N ARG A 177 9.98 8.50 13.91
CA ARG A 177 9.35 8.78 15.21
C ARG A 177 9.51 7.61 16.17
N GLN A 178 9.88 7.91 17.42
CA GLN A 178 9.93 6.90 18.46
C GLN A 178 8.52 6.37 18.79
N ARG A 179 8.43 5.09 19.13
CA ARG A 179 7.20 4.55 19.71
C ARG A 179 6.95 5.27 21.04
N ARG A 180 5.80 5.95 21.17
CA ARG A 180 5.36 6.34 22.51
C ARG A 180 5.01 5.04 23.22
N LYS A 181 5.83 4.63 24.20
CA LYS A 181 5.42 3.62 25.17
C LYS A 181 4.16 4.17 25.82
N THR A 182 3.03 3.50 25.60
CA THR A 182 1.83 3.76 26.37
C THR A 182 2.14 3.25 27.76
N ALA A 183 2.21 4.16 28.73
CA ALA A 183 2.30 3.83 30.15
C ALA A 183 0.98 3.17 30.59
#